data_AF-A0A933C3N1-F1
#
_entry.id   AF-A0A933C3N1-F1
#
_cell.length_a   1.000
_cell.length_b   1.000
_cell.length_c   1.000
_cell.angle_alpha   90.00
_cell.angle_beta   90.00
_cell.angle_gamma   90.00
#
_symmetry.space_group_name_H-M   'P 1'
#
loop_
_entity.id
_entity.type
_entity.pdbx_description
1 polymer ?
#
loop_
_entity_poly.entity_id
_entity_poly.type
_entity_poly.pdbx_seq_one_letter_code
_entity_poly.pdbx_strand_id
1 'polypeptide(L)'
;MNLLHRPPRRKKSPAFQFVSLLVALSACAPTIAQREASLRSIIEENLFSTEHLAFGADPRSVSAVRSQTKENDIPLLIRLLSDPNPSIVRVSQYVIVSYNSVAIPYLTGALSGSTGTNPLIRETIGMIEKRKTP
;
A
#
# COMPACT_ATOMS: atom_id res chain seq x y z
N MET A 1 34.77 20.24 72.05
CA MET A 1 33.41 19.69 72.18
C MET A 1 32.58 20.15 70.99
N ASN A 2 31.67 19.29 70.54
CA ASN A 2 30.64 19.44 69.49
C ASN A 2 30.91 18.67 68.19
N LEU A 3 30.35 17.45 68.24
CA LEU A 3 29.98 16.53 67.18
C LEU A 3 29.08 17.21 66.14
N LEU A 4 29.44 17.08 64.86
CA LEU A 4 28.48 17.22 63.75
C LEU A 4 28.71 16.08 62.76
N HIS A 5 27.86 15.06 62.93
CA HIS A 5 27.56 13.99 61.99
C HIS A 5 27.46 14.49 60.55
N ARG A 6 28.30 13.97 59.64
CA ARG A 6 28.03 14.01 58.20
C ARG A 6 27.26 12.75 57.78
N PRO A 7 26.10 12.88 57.12
CA PRO A 7 25.32 11.73 56.64
C PRO A 7 25.97 11.03 55.43
N PRO A 8 25.58 9.78 55.13
CA PRO A 8 26.31 8.89 54.21
C PRO A 8 26.13 9.24 52.73
N ARG A 9 27.19 8.98 51.96
CA ARG A 9 27.25 9.04 50.49
C ARG A 9 26.12 8.21 49.86
N ARG A 10 25.12 8.87 49.27
CA ARG A 10 24.17 8.25 48.32
C ARG A 10 24.93 7.79 47.07
N LYS A 11 25.24 6.51 46.98
CA LYS A 11 25.59 5.84 45.72
C LYS A 11 24.34 5.86 44.83
N LYS A 12 24.34 6.67 43.78
CA LYS A 12 23.33 6.59 42.71
C LYS A 12 23.73 5.42 41.80
N SER A 13 23.01 4.32 41.89
CA SER A 13 23.11 3.20 40.96
C SER A 13 22.62 3.63 39.57
N PRO A 14 23.40 3.42 38.49
CA PRO A 14 22.94 3.66 37.13
C PRO A 14 22.30 2.37 36.60
N ALA A 15 21.08 2.05 37.04
CA ALA A 15 20.46 0.76 36.68
C ALA A 15 19.02 0.88 36.14
N PHE A 16 18.59 2.08 35.72
CA PHE A 16 17.21 2.29 35.23
C PHE A 16 17.15 3.20 34.00
N GLN A 17 18.04 3.00 33.02
CA GLN A 17 17.95 3.67 31.71
C GLN A 17 17.78 2.72 30.52
N PHE A 18 17.62 1.40 30.74
CA PHE A 18 17.61 0.43 29.64
C PHE A 18 16.22 -0.06 29.19
N VAL A 19 15.12 0.31 29.85
CA VAL A 19 13.78 -0.17 29.45
C VAL A 19 13.09 0.73 28.43
N SER A 20 13.52 1.99 28.26
CA SER A 20 12.89 2.90 27.28
C SER A 20 13.39 2.76 25.84
N LEU A 21 14.38 1.93 25.55
CA LEU A 21 14.94 1.81 24.20
C LEU A 21 14.32 0.70 23.34
N LEU A 22 13.47 -0.16 23.93
CA LEU A 22 12.84 -1.28 23.21
C LEU A 22 11.47 -0.94 22.59
N VAL A 23 10.91 0.24 22.90
CA VAL A 23 9.64 0.71 22.29
C VAL A 23 9.89 1.57 21.04
N ALA A 24 11.11 2.09 20.84
CA ALA A 24 11.42 3.02 19.75
C ALA A 24 11.79 2.37 18.40
N LEU A 25 11.93 1.03 18.33
CA LEU A 25 12.26 0.34 17.07
C LEU A 25 11.05 -0.21 16.29
N SER A 26 9.83 -0.07 16.81
CA SER A 26 8.61 -0.42 16.05
C SER A 26 8.08 0.75 15.21
N ALA A 27 8.95 1.67 14.81
CA ALA A 27 8.69 2.66 13.76
C ALA A 27 9.46 2.24 12.48
N CYS A 28 9.47 0.94 12.19
CA CYS A 28 9.98 0.43 10.93
C CYS A 28 8.94 0.76 9.85
N ALA A 29 9.39 1.24 8.68
CA ALA A 29 8.57 1.65 7.55
C ALA A 29 7.34 0.76 7.36
N PRO A 30 6.19 1.31 6.89
CA PRO A 30 5.02 0.49 6.63
C PRO A 30 5.46 -0.68 5.75
N THR A 31 5.31 -1.89 6.28
CA THR A 31 5.70 -3.10 5.55
C THR A 31 4.92 -3.14 4.24
N ILE A 32 5.47 -3.80 3.21
CA ILE A 32 4.80 -3.95 1.90
C ILE A 32 3.34 -4.42 2.10
N ALA A 33 3.13 -5.35 3.04
CA ALA A 33 1.80 -5.83 3.44
C ALA A 33 0.91 -4.75 4.08
N GLN A 34 1.46 -3.88 4.93
CA GLN A 34 0.72 -2.77 5.52
C GLN A 34 0.33 -1.74 4.45
N ARG A 35 1.22 -1.43 3.51
CA ARG A 35 0.90 -0.54 2.39
C ARG A 35 -0.15 -1.15 1.47
N GLU A 36 -0.06 -2.44 1.19
CA GLU A 36 -1.08 -3.19 0.43
C GLU A 36 -2.45 -3.14 1.11
N ALA A 37 -2.51 -3.37 2.42
CA ALA A 37 -3.73 -3.23 3.21
C ALA A 37 -4.27 -1.78 3.22
N SER A 38 -3.39 -0.77 3.30
CA SER A 38 -3.80 0.63 3.20
C SER A 38 -4.38 0.95 1.82
N LEU A 39 -3.79 0.45 0.74
CA LEU A 39 -4.31 0.64 -0.62
C LEU A 39 -5.68 -0.01 -0.78
N ARG A 40 -5.86 -1.20 -0.20
CA ARG A 40 -7.15 -1.87 -0.16
C ARG A 40 -8.20 -1.02 0.57
N SER A 41 -7.88 -0.50 1.77
CA SER A 41 -8.75 0.41 2.54
C SER A 41 -9.11 1.66 1.74
N ILE A 42 -8.12 2.30 1.10
CA ILE A 42 -8.34 3.48 0.26
C ILE A 42 -9.32 3.16 -0.87
N ILE A 43 -9.19 2.00 -1.51
CA ILE A 43 -10.13 1.59 -2.56
C ILE A 43 -11.52 1.40 -1.96
N GLU A 44 -11.64 0.61 -0.89
CA GLU A 44 -12.91 0.33 -0.20
C GLU A 44 -13.64 1.61 0.24
N GLU A 45 -12.94 2.55 0.85
CA GLU A 45 -13.47 3.84 1.31
C GLU A 45 -13.93 4.73 0.15
N ASN A 46 -13.32 4.57 -1.02
CA ASN A 46 -13.62 5.35 -2.22
C ASN A 46 -14.47 4.56 -3.22
N LEU A 47 -15.09 3.43 -2.82
CA LEU A 47 -16.04 2.71 -3.66
C LEU A 47 -17.37 3.46 -3.71
N PHE A 48 -17.48 4.41 -4.64
CA PHE A 48 -18.77 4.96 -5.02
C PHE A 48 -19.55 3.91 -5.81
N SER A 49 -20.61 3.37 -5.20
CA SER A 49 -21.53 2.44 -5.86
C SER A 49 -22.48 3.23 -6.75
N THR A 50 -22.15 3.36 -8.03
CA THR A 50 -23.15 3.71 -9.05
C THR A 50 -23.81 2.42 -9.53
N GLU A 51 -25.08 2.23 -9.19
CA GLU A 51 -25.93 1.07 -9.57
C GLU A 51 -25.98 0.80 -11.08
N HIS A 52 -25.43 1.68 -11.92
CA HIS A 52 -25.47 1.59 -13.38
C HIS A 52 -24.16 1.10 -14.01
N LEU A 53 -23.11 0.85 -13.23
CA LEU A 53 -21.84 0.34 -13.75
C LEU A 53 -21.79 -1.19 -13.71
N ALA A 54 -22.67 -1.83 -14.49
CA ALA A 54 -22.67 -3.28 -14.64
C ALA A 54 -21.29 -3.86 -15.04
N PHE A 55 -20.45 -3.07 -15.73
CA PHE A 55 -19.14 -3.52 -16.24
C PHE A 55 -17.96 -2.55 -16.00
N GLY A 56 -18.17 -1.43 -15.30
CA GLY A 56 -17.15 -0.40 -15.08
C GLY A 56 -16.76 -0.21 -13.62
N ALA A 57 -15.63 0.45 -13.38
CA ALA A 57 -15.35 1.11 -12.11
C ALA A 57 -15.87 2.56 -12.20
N ASP A 58 -16.44 3.08 -11.11
CA ASP A 58 -16.89 4.47 -11.07
C ASP A 58 -15.72 5.43 -11.31
N PRO A 59 -15.78 6.33 -12.31
CA PRO A 59 -14.67 7.23 -12.61
C PRO A 59 -14.24 8.09 -11.42
N ARG A 60 -15.16 8.43 -10.50
CA ARG A 60 -14.86 9.16 -9.26
C ARG A 60 -14.07 8.27 -8.31
N SER A 61 -14.45 7.00 -8.17
CA SER A 61 -13.67 6.02 -7.38
C SER A 61 -12.26 5.90 -7.92
N VAL A 62 -12.12 5.72 -9.23
CA VAL A 62 -10.82 5.62 -9.90
C VAL A 62 -9.99 6.89 -9.70
N SER A 63 -10.59 8.07 -9.88
CA SER A 63 -9.90 9.34 -9.69
C SER A 63 -9.48 9.58 -8.24
N ALA A 64 -10.33 9.22 -7.26
CA ALA A 64 -10.05 9.38 -5.84
C ALA A 64 -8.95 8.44 -5.34
N VAL A 65 -8.91 7.20 -5.85
CA VAL A 65 -7.81 6.28 -5.57
C VAL A 65 -6.54 6.73 -6.31
N ARG A 66 -6.66 7.23 -7.54
CA ARG A 66 -5.50 7.68 -8.32
C ARG A 66 -4.79 8.86 -7.68
N SER A 67 -5.51 9.79 -7.05
CA SER A 67 -4.91 10.94 -6.33
C SER A 67 -4.17 10.54 -5.05
N GLN A 68 -4.45 9.35 -4.51
CA GLN A 68 -3.85 8.83 -3.27
C GLN A 68 -2.79 7.74 -3.51
N THR A 69 -2.60 7.34 -4.77
CA THR A 69 -1.60 6.35 -5.19
C THR A 69 -0.43 7.01 -5.90
N LYS A 70 0.73 6.37 -5.77
CA LYS A 70 1.97 6.74 -6.46
C LYS A 70 2.37 5.63 -7.42
N GLU A 71 3.28 5.94 -8.35
CA GLU A 71 3.86 4.96 -9.27
C GLU A 71 4.47 3.75 -8.55
N ASN A 72 5.12 3.97 -7.40
CA ASN A 72 5.68 2.90 -6.58
C ASN A 72 4.62 1.95 -5.99
N ASP A 73 3.34 2.32 -6.02
CA ASP A 73 2.23 1.47 -5.57
C ASP A 73 1.74 0.53 -6.70
N ILE A 74 2.17 0.70 -7.96
CA ILE A 74 1.73 -0.14 -9.10
C ILE A 74 1.91 -1.65 -8.83
N PRO A 75 3.05 -2.15 -8.30
CA PRO A 75 3.19 -3.57 -7.99
C PRO A 75 2.16 -4.07 -6.97
N LEU A 76 1.79 -3.23 -6.00
CA LEU A 76 0.78 -3.57 -5.00
C LEU A 76 -0.63 -3.56 -5.60
N LEU A 77 -0.93 -2.58 -6.45
CA LEU A 77 -2.18 -2.55 -7.21
C LEU A 77 -2.34 -3.79 -8.10
N ILE A 78 -1.25 -4.29 -8.69
CA ILE A 78 -1.25 -5.53 -9.47
C ILE A 78 -1.59 -6.74 -8.59
N ARG A 79 -1.13 -6.79 -7.33
CA ARG A 79 -1.51 -7.86 -6.39
C ARG A 79 -3.00 -7.81 -6.05
N LEU A 80 -3.57 -6.61 -5.93
CA LEU A 80 -5.00 -6.43 -5.70
C LEU A 80 -5.88 -6.86 -6.89
N LEU A 81 -5.32 -7.20 -8.05
CA LEU A 81 -6.06 -7.87 -9.14
C LEU A 81 -6.43 -9.32 -8.81
N SER A 82 -5.85 -9.89 -7.74
CA SER A 82 -6.22 -11.19 -7.19
C SER A 82 -7.11 -11.08 -5.96
N ASP A 83 -7.62 -9.89 -5.64
CA ASP A 83 -8.50 -9.69 -4.48
C ASP A 83 -9.86 -10.39 -4.69
N PRO A 84 -10.45 -11.01 -3.65
CA PRO A 84 -11.77 -11.64 -3.75
C PRO A 84 -12.91 -10.66 -4.05
N ASN A 85 -12.73 -9.36 -3.77
CA ASN A 85 -13.74 -8.35 -4.03
C ASN A 85 -13.64 -7.83 -5.48
N PRO A 86 -14.64 -8.10 -6.35
CA PRO A 86 -14.59 -7.68 -7.76
C PRO A 86 -14.54 -6.17 -7.94
N SER A 87 -15.09 -5.39 -7.00
CA SER A 87 -15.03 -3.93 -7.02
C SER A 87 -13.60 -3.43 -6.81
N ILE A 88 -12.85 -4.07 -5.90
CA ILE A 88 -11.43 -3.74 -5.63
C ILE A 88 -10.58 -4.09 -6.85
N VAL A 89 -10.81 -5.26 -7.45
CA VAL A 89 -10.13 -5.70 -8.67
C VAL A 89 -10.36 -4.69 -9.79
N ARG A 90 -11.62 -4.30 -10.06
CA ARG A 90 -11.94 -3.34 -11.13
C ARG A 90 -11.31 -1.97 -10.87
N VAL A 91 -11.46 -1.40 -9.69
CA VAL A 91 -10.86 -0.09 -9.40
C VAL A 91 -9.33 -0.15 -9.52
N SER A 92 -8.69 -1.20 -8.99
CA SER A 92 -7.25 -1.41 -9.14
C SER A 92 -6.84 -1.48 -10.61
N GLN A 93 -7.58 -2.24 -11.43
CA GLN A 93 -7.34 -2.35 -12.87
C GLN A 93 -7.40 -0.98 -13.56
N TYR A 94 -8.46 -0.21 -13.35
CA TYR A 94 -8.61 1.12 -13.97
C TYR A 94 -7.57 2.13 -13.47
N VAL A 95 -7.19 2.06 -12.19
CA VAL A 95 -6.10 2.88 -11.63
C VAL A 95 -4.78 2.52 -12.31
N ILE A 96 -4.46 1.23 -12.48
CA ILE A 96 -3.26 0.79 -13.21
C ILE A 96 -3.28 1.30 -14.65
N VAL A 97 -4.41 1.16 -15.36
CA VAL A 97 -4.57 1.68 -16.74
C VAL A 97 -4.31 3.20 -16.80
N SER A 98 -4.65 3.95 -15.75
CA SER A 98 -4.40 5.40 -15.70
C SER A 98 -2.92 5.76 -15.62
N TYR A 99 -2.04 4.84 -15.19
CA TYR A 99 -0.59 5.01 -15.27
C TYR A 99 -0.03 4.74 -16.69
N ASN A 100 -0.85 4.23 -17.62
CA ASN A 100 -0.52 4.04 -19.02
C ASN A 100 0.80 3.27 -19.21
N SER A 101 1.74 3.79 -20.00
CA SER A 101 3.00 3.12 -20.34
C SER A 101 3.88 2.81 -19.14
N VAL A 102 3.73 3.55 -18.05
CA VAL A 102 4.49 3.37 -16.81
C VAL A 102 4.15 2.04 -16.14
N ALA A 103 2.91 1.56 -16.27
CA ALA A 103 2.49 0.30 -15.70
C ALA A 103 2.97 -0.94 -16.48
N ILE A 104 3.29 -0.79 -17.78
CA ILE A 104 3.68 -1.90 -18.67
C ILE A 104 4.83 -2.74 -18.10
N PRO A 105 6.00 -2.18 -17.70
CA PRO A 105 7.11 -2.99 -17.20
C PRO A 105 6.71 -3.83 -15.97
N TYR A 106 5.88 -3.28 -15.08
CA TYR A 106 5.39 -3.98 -13.91
C TYR A 106 4.40 -5.10 -14.27
N LEU A 107 3.49 -4.84 -15.22
CA LEU A 107 2.54 -5.84 -15.72
C LEU A 107 3.26 -6.98 -16.46
N THR A 108 4.26 -6.67 -17.28
CA THR A 108 5.09 -7.68 -17.96
C THR A 108 5.92 -8.48 -16.96
N GLY A 109 6.48 -7.82 -15.94
CA GLY A 109 7.21 -8.52 -14.87
C GLY A 109 6.31 -9.47 -14.09
N ALA A 110 5.07 -9.06 -13.80
CA ALA A 110 4.09 -9.89 -13.12
C ALA A 110 3.65 -11.11 -13.96
N LEU A 111 3.54 -10.97 -15.29
CA LEU A 111 3.28 -12.10 -16.20
C LEU A 111 4.44 -13.10 -16.24
N SER A 112 5.69 -12.62 -16.21
CA SER A 112 6.88 -13.48 -16.24
C SER A 112 7.13 -14.23 -14.93
N GLY A 113 6.72 -13.66 -13.79
CA GLY A 113 6.92 -14.25 -12.46
C GLY A 113 5.79 -15.17 -11.98
N SER A 114 4.61 -15.11 -12.61
CA SER A 114 3.44 -15.89 -12.24
C SER A 114 3.30 -17.11 -13.15
N THR A 115 3.38 -18.32 -12.57
CA THR A 115 3.10 -19.60 -13.27
C THR A 115 1.67 -19.72 -13.81
N GLY A 116 0.79 -18.79 -13.43
CA GLY A 116 -0.54 -18.63 -14.03
C GLY A 116 -0.63 -17.28 -14.75
N THR A 117 -0.93 -17.32 -16.05
CA THR A 117 -1.39 -16.17 -16.83
C THR A 117 -2.63 -15.58 -16.17
N ASN A 118 -2.46 -14.60 -15.28
CA ASN A 118 -3.61 -13.87 -14.73
C ASN A 118 -4.26 -13.11 -15.89
N PRO A 119 -5.47 -13.51 -16.33
CA PRO A 119 -6.09 -12.94 -17.54
C PRO A 119 -6.34 -11.45 -17.38
N LEU A 120 -6.55 -10.98 -16.14
CA LEU A 120 -6.75 -9.56 -15.84
C LEU A 120 -5.48 -8.74 -16.12
N ILE A 121 -4.29 -9.28 -15.86
CA ILE A 121 -3.03 -8.58 -16.18
C ILE A 121 -2.90 -8.40 -17.69
N ARG A 122 -3.20 -9.44 -18.48
CA ARG A 122 -3.19 -9.37 -19.95
C ARG A 122 -4.24 -8.40 -20.47
N GLU A 123 -5.45 -8.44 -19.92
CA GLU A 123 -6.51 -7.50 -20.25
C GLU A 123 -6.09 -6.05 -19.96
N THR A 124 -5.46 -5.80 -18.81
CA THR A 124 -4.96 -4.49 -18.41
C THR A 124 -3.94 -3.94 -19.41
N ILE A 125 -3.00 -4.78 -19.87
CA ILE A 125 -2.06 -4.40 -20.93
C ILE A 125 -2.81 -4.03 -22.22
N GLY A 126 -3.76 -4.87 -22.64
CA GLY A 126 -4.57 -4.61 -23.84
C GLY A 126 -5.40 -3.32 -23.74
N MET A 127 -5.91 -2.98 -22.56
CA MET A 127 -6.59 -1.70 -22.32
C MET A 127 -5.66 -0.50 -22.47
N ILE A 128 -4.41 -0.61 -22.01
CA ILE A 128 -3.40 0.44 -22.15
C ILE A 128 -3.01 0.61 -23.62
N GLU A 129 -2.79 -0.49 -24.33
CA GLU A 129 -2.42 -0.49 -25.75
C GLU A 129 -3.53 0.10 -26.64
N LYS A 130 -4.80 -0.25 -26.40
CA LYS A 130 -5.96 0.33 -27.11
C LYS A 130 -6.11 1.84 -26.91
N ARG A 131 -5.60 2.39 -25.80
CA ARG A 131 -5.60 3.86 -25.56
C ARG A 131 -4.48 4.59 -26.30
N LYS A 132 -3.46 3.86 -26.79
CA LYS A 132 -2.35 4.43 -27.56
C LYS A 132 -2.62 4.49 -29.06
N THR A 133 -3.61 3.76 -29.57
CA THR A 133 -3.99 3.82 -30.99
C THR A 133 -4.88 5.05 -31.23
N PRO A 134 -4.49 6.00 -32.10
CA PRO A 134 -5.27 7.20 -32.43
C PRO A 134 -6.56 6.87 -33.19
#